data_AF-A0A382N1L8-F1
#
_entry.id   AF-A0A382N1L8-F1
#
_cell.length_a   1.000
_cell.length_b   1.000
_cell.length_c   1.000
_cell.angle_alpha   90.00
_cell.angle_beta   90.00
_cell.angle_gamma   90.00
#
_symmetry.space_group_name_H-M   'P 1'
#
loop_
_entity.id
_entity.type
_entity.pdbx_description
1 polymer ?
#
loop_
_entity_poly.entity_id
_entity_poly.type
_entity_poly.pdbx_seq_one_letter_code
_entity_poly.pdbx_strand_id
1 'polypeptide(L)'
;MKKQPIVTTFVGAVLFALLSQSSILAQNVSLWNFDSGDLSATAGLDMEYMEDTGDLVAFGTTEALGLPAVGGEVANVIQIPKLAMGQGLLAPLPEDSNGEGDLVNNWTAIMDVYYPVGSAGKKRSLIDIVTDQWVAGAADAEFYVSAANAVGTSGLDFGNVTPGEWHRIAIVMKVEGADLGE
;
A
#
# COMPACT_ATOMS: atom_id res chain seq x y z
N MET A 1 -44.65 -16.45 69.89
CA MET A 1 -43.94 -15.52 68.99
C MET A 1 -43.22 -16.35 67.94
N LYS A 2 -43.82 -16.52 66.75
CA LYS A 2 -43.25 -17.30 65.64
C LYS A 2 -42.60 -16.33 64.66
N LYS A 3 -41.31 -16.51 64.39
CA LYS A 3 -40.51 -15.71 63.45
C LYS A 3 -40.98 -15.98 62.02
N GLN A 4 -41.33 -14.93 61.28
CA GLN A 4 -41.56 -15.00 59.83
C GLN A 4 -40.21 -14.94 59.10
N PRO A 5 -39.98 -15.75 58.05
CA PRO A 5 -38.80 -15.63 57.21
C PRO A 5 -39.04 -14.58 56.11
N ILE A 6 -38.01 -13.76 55.86
CA ILE A 6 -37.95 -12.82 54.75
C ILE A 6 -37.48 -13.62 53.52
N VAL A 7 -38.28 -13.63 52.46
CA VAL A 7 -37.89 -14.19 51.16
C VAL A 7 -37.44 -13.04 50.27
N THR A 8 -36.14 -12.98 49.98
CA THR A 8 -35.54 -11.99 49.08
C THR A 8 -35.61 -12.52 47.65
N THR A 9 -36.40 -11.90 46.78
CA THR A 9 -36.45 -12.24 45.35
C THR A 9 -35.25 -11.63 44.63
N PHE A 10 -34.36 -12.48 44.10
CA PHE A 10 -33.34 -12.07 43.13
C PHE A 10 -34.00 -11.95 41.75
N VAL A 11 -34.07 -10.73 41.21
CA VAL A 11 -34.36 -10.50 39.79
C VAL A 11 -33.03 -10.62 39.03
N GLY A 12 -32.79 -11.78 38.42
CA GLY A 12 -31.69 -11.96 37.49
C GLY A 12 -32.03 -11.33 36.14
N ALA A 13 -31.38 -10.21 35.80
CA ALA A 13 -31.46 -9.63 34.47
C ALA A 13 -30.66 -10.52 33.49
N VAL A 14 -31.35 -11.17 32.56
CA VAL A 14 -30.72 -11.87 31.43
C VAL A 14 -30.35 -10.82 30.40
N LEU A 15 -29.06 -10.51 30.31
CA LEU A 15 -28.48 -9.66 29.27
C LEU A 15 -28.33 -10.51 28.00
N PHE A 16 -29.25 -10.36 27.04
CA PHE A 16 -29.03 -10.84 25.67
C PHE A 16 -28.03 -9.92 24.98
N ALA A 17 -26.76 -10.32 24.94
CA ALA A 17 -25.79 -9.71 24.05
C ALA A 17 -26.15 -10.12 22.60
N LEU A 18 -26.78 -9.20 21.88
CA LEU A 18 -26.83 -9.24 20.41
C LEU A 18 -25.39 -9.16 19.90
N LEU A 19 -24.78 -10.30 19.60
CA LEU A 19 -23.59 -10.37 18.78
C LEU A 19 -24.01 -9.93 17.38
N SER A 20 -23.83 -8.66 17.08
CA SER A 20 -23.77 -8.19 15.69
C SER A 20 -22.69 -9.01 15.01
N GLN A 21 -23.10 -9.91 14.12
CA GLN A 21 -22.21 -10.62 13.20
C GLN A 21 -21.66 -9.58 12.21
N SER A 22 -20.72 -8.77 12.68
CA SER A 22 -19.80 -8.10 11.78
C SER A 22 -18.90 -9.20 11.25
N SER A 23 -19.18 -9.68 10.04
CA SER A 23 -18.20 -10.43 9.28
C SER A 23 -16.97 -9.53 9.16
N ILE A 24 -15.93 -9.82 9.94
CA ILE A 24 -14.59 -9.31 9.65
C ILE A 24 -14.21 -10.04 8.38
N LEU A 25 -14.44 -9.44 7.22
CA LEU A 25 -13.74 -9.90 6.03
C LEU A 25 -12.25 -9.73 6.34
N ALA A 26 -11.50 -10.82 6.30
CA ALA A 26 -10.06 -10.73 6.25
C ALA A 26 -9.75 -9.89 5.01
N GLN A 27 -9.27 -8.66 5.20
CA GLN A 27 -8.81 -7.86 4.08
C GLN A 27 -7.65 -8.63 3.46
N ASN A 28 -7.70 -8.86 2.15
CA ASN A 28 -6.54 -9.41 1.47
C ASN A 28 -5.46 -8.33 1.44
N VAL A 29 -4.36 -8.59 2.13
CA VAL A 29 -3.25 -7.65 2.28
C VAL A 29 -2.01 -8.28 1.68
N SER A 30 -1.39 -7.57 0.75
CA SER A 30 0.00 -7.81 0.36
C SER A 30 0.92 -6.90 1.18
N LEU A 31 2.02 -7.46 1.69
CA LEU A 31 3.01 -6.73 2.47
C LEU A 31 4.41 -7.16 2.07
N TRP A 32 5.24 -6.19 1.72
CA TRP A 32 6.65 -6.37 1.43
C TRP A 32 7.46 -5.43 2.35
N ASN A 33 8.28 -6.02 3.23
CA ASN A 33 9.16 -5.31 4.16
C ASN A 33 10.64 -5.42 3.79
N PHE A 34 10.98 -6.25 2.78
CA PHE A 34 12.33 -6.51 2.30
C PHE A 34 13.31 -7.04 3.37
N ASP A 35 12.80 -7.60 4.48
CA ASP A 35 13.64 -8.10 5.59
C ASP A 35 14.52 -9.30 5.18
N SER A 36 14.08 -10.06 4.19
CA SER A 36 14.83 -11.17 3.60
C SER A 36 15.92 -10.72 2.63
N GLY A 37 15.98 -9.43 2.27
CA GLY A 37 16.90 -8.91 1.25
C GLY A 37 16.54 -9.36 -0.17
N ASP A 38 15.26 -9.62 -0.43
CA ASP A 38 14.71 -10.03 -1.72
C ASP A 38 13.27 -9.49 -1.89
N LEU A 39 12.57 -9.93 -2.94
CA LEU A 39 11.18 -9.55 -3.24
C LEU A 39 10.12 -10.41 -2.51
N SER A 40 10.52 -11.27 -1.57
CA SER A 40 9.57 -12.12 -0.86
C SER A 40 8.55 -11.31 -0.07
N ALA A 41 7.30 -11.73 -0.14
CA ALA A 41 6.22 -11.11 0.61
C ALA A 41 6.20 -11.60 2.06
N THR A 42 6.01 -10.69 3.00
CA THR A 42 5.62 -11.03 4.37
C THR A 42 4.19 -11.57 4.43
N ALA A 43 3.32 -11.04 3.56
CA ALA A 43 1.96 -11.51 3.35
C ALA A 43 1.58 -11.28 1.88
N GLY A 44 0.78 -12.18 1.30
CA GLY A 44 0.41 -12.13 -0.12
C GLY A 44 1.38 -12.90 -1.00
N LEU A 45 1.57 -12.41 -2.23
CA LEU A 45 2.44 -13.00 -3.24
C LEU A 45 3.72 -12.18 -3.38
N ASP A 46 4.84 -12.84 -3.67
CA ASP A 46 6.14 -12.20 -3.89
C ASP A 46 6.06 -11.18 -5.03
N MET A 47 6.78 -10.06 -4.93
CA MET A 47 6.93 -9.16 -6.08
C MET A 47 7.77 -9.82 -7.17
N GLU A 48 7.59 -9.39 -8.41
CA GLU A 48 8.36 -9.86 -9.54
C GLU A 48 9.17 -8.72 -10.18
N TYR A 49 10.35 -9.05 -10.70
CA TYR A 49 11.09 -8.11 -11.53
C TYR A 49 10.50 -8.07 -12.94
N MET A 50 10.35 -6.87 -13.48
CA MET A 50 10.11 -6.70 -14.91
C MET A 50 11.46 -6.62 -15.64
N GLU A 51 11.60 -7.36 -16.75
CA GLU A 51 12.83 -7.39 -17.55
C GLU A 51 14.09 -7.66 -16.70
N ASP A 52 15.18 -6.94 -16.94
CA ASP A 52 16.46 -7.03 -16.23
C ASP A 52 16.53 -6.15 -14.98
N THR A 53 15.40 -5.73 -14.40
CA THR A 53 15.37 -4.87 -13.20
C THR A 53 16.12 -5.49 -12.01
N GLY A 54 16.10 -6.82 -11.89
CA GLY A 54 16.80 -7.55 -10.83
C GLY A 54 18.31 -7.34 -10.82
N ASP A 55 18.92 -7.04 -11.97
CA ASP A 55 20.36 -6.78 -12.09
C ASP A 55 20.75 -5.35 -11.64
N LEU A 56 19.76 -4.48 -11.42
CA LEU A 56 19.95 -3.05 -11.15
C LEU A 56 19.68 -2.66 -9.71
N VAL A 57 18.80 -3.39 -9.01
CA VAL A 57 18.41 -3.07 -7.64
C VAL A 57 19.44 -3.56 -6.63
N ALA A 58 19.45 -2.93 -5.47
CA ALA A 58 20.26 -3.37 -4.33
C ALA A 58 19.40 -3.42 -3.06
N PHE A 59 19.51 -4.53 -2.32
CA PHE A 59 18.93 -4.62 -0.98
C PHE A 59 19.98 -4.29 0.08
N GLY A 60 19.54 -3.70 1.17
CA GLY A 60 20.41 -3.44 2.32
C GLY A 60 19.69 -2.70 3.43
N THR A 61 20.37 -2.55 4.57
CA THR A 61 19.86 -1.70 5.64
C THR A 61 20.02 -0.23 5.27
N THR A 62 19.20 0.65 5.86
CA THR A 62 19.36 2.10 5.73
C THR A 62 20.78 2.55 6.05
N GLU A 63 21.40 2.01 7.11
CA GLU A 63 22.78 2.35 7.49
C GLU A 63 23.81 1.90 6.45
N ALA A 64 23.71 0.66 5.95
CA ALA A 64 24.64 0.13 4.95
C ALA A 64 24.59 0.91 3.63
N LEU A 65 23.42 1.46 3.30
CA LEU A 65 23.20 2.27 2.11
C LEU A 65 23.43 3.78 2.35
N GLY A 66 23.80 4.19 3.57
CA GLY A 66 24.03 5.60 3.92
C GLY A 66 22.75 6.46 3.93
N LEU A 67 21.60 5.84 4.16
CA LEU A 67 20.30 6.47 4.26
C LEU A 67 19.96 6.79 5.73
N PRO A 68 19.17 7.84 6.01
CA PRO A 68 18.63 8.04 7.35
C PRO A 68 17.71 6.87 7.74
N ALA A 69 17.59 6.64 9.04
CA ALA A 69 16.67 5.67 9.61
C ALA A 69 15.20 6.02 9.29
N VAL A 70 14.34 5.01 9.12
CA VAL A 70 12.89 5.20 8.91
C VAL A 70 12.23 5.36 10.27
N GLY A 71 11.69 6.54 10.57
CA GLY A 71 11.07 6.80 11.88
C GLY A 71 12.03 6.68 13.07
N GLY A 72 13.34 6.74 12.85
CA GLY A 72 14.37 6.57 13.88
C GLY A 72 14.93 5.15 14.00
N GLU A 73 14.39 4.18 13.27
CA GLU A 73 14.83 2.78 13.29
C GLU A 73 15.54 2.38 11.99
N VAL A 74 16.54 1.50 12.12
CA VAL A 74 17.22 0.90 10.96
C VAL A 74 16.25 -0.06 10.28
N ALA A 75 16.06 0.10 8.97
CA ALA A 75 15.15 -0.73 8.18
C ALA A 75 15.89 -1.40 7.01
N ASN A 76 15.42 -2.59 6.61
CA ASN A 76 15.81 -3.19 5.33
C ASN A 76 15.01 -2.53 4.21
N VAL A 77 15.67 -2.21 3.10
CA VAL A 77 15.06 -1.49 1.98
C VAL A 77 15.59 -2.03 0.65
N ILE A 78 14.82 -1.79 -0.41
CA ILE A 78 15.28 -1.91 -1.79
C ILE A 78 15.67 -0.52 -2.33
N GLN A 79 16.88 -0.41 -2.88
CA GLN A 79 17.35 0.74 -3.62
C GLN A 79 17.11 0.50 -5.11
N ILE A 80 16.25 1.32 -5.71
CA ILE A 80 15.91 1.25 -7.13
C ILE A 80 16.54 2.45 -7.85
N PRO A 81 17.42 2.25 -8.85
CA PRO A 81 18.00 3.35 -9.62
C PRO A 81 16.97 3.92 -10.60
N LYS A 82 17.38 4.90 -11.43
CA LYS A 82 16.57 5.29 -12.57
C LYS A 82 16.42 4.09 -13.51
N LEU A 83 15.17 3.68 -13.75
CA LEU A 83 14.82 2.61 -14.66
C LEU A 83 14.60 3.12 -16.09
N ALA A 84 14.78 2.22 -17.05
CA ALA A 84 14.42 2.37 -18.44
C ALA A 84 12.94 1.98 -18.67
N MET A 85 12.45 2.21 -19.89
CA MET A 85 11.11 1.75 -20.30
C MET A 85 11.04 0.22 -20.24
N GLY A 86 9.98 -0.33 -19.65
CA GLY A 86 9.77 -1.77 -19.46
C GLY A 86 10.39 -2.34 -18.17
N GLN A 87 11.27 -1.59 -17.49
CA GLN A 87 11.83 -1.97 -16.19
C GLN A 87 10.93 -1.48 -15.06
N GLY A 88 10.85 -2.26 -13.98
CA GLY A 88 9.95 -2.03 -12.87
C GLY A 88 9.81 -3.23 -11.94
N LEU A 89 8.97 -3.07 -10.92
CA LEU A 89 8.53 -4.15 -10.06
C LEU A 89 7.05 -4.39 -10.32
N LEU A 90 6.68 -5.65 -10.55
CA LEU A 90 5.29 -6.07 -10.58
C LEU A 90 4.87 -6.46 -9.17
N ALA A 91 3.82 -5.80 -8.67
CA ALA A 91 3.23 -6.09 -7.37
C ALA A 91 1.95 -6.90 -7.57
N PRO A 92 2.00 -8.25 -7.47
CA PRO A 92 0.80 -9.07 -7.63
C PRO A 92 -0.16 -8.82 -6.47
N LEU A 93 -1.42 -8.60 -6.84
CA LEU A 93 -2.52 -8.48 -5.88
C LEU A 93 -3.24 -9.83 -5.78
N PRO A 94 -3.64 -10.25 -4.56
CA PRO A 94 -4.31 -11.53 -4.32
C PRO A 94 -5.78 -11.54 -4.77
N GLU A 95 -6.32 -10.38 -5.15
CA GLU A 95 -7.70 -10.21 -5.59
C GLU A 95 -7.75 -10.09 -7.11
N ASP A 96 -8.74 -10.76 -7.71
CA ASP A 96 -9.20 -10.45 -9.06
C ASP A 96 -9.93 -9.09 -9.08
N SER A 97 -10.52 -8.71 -10.22
CA SER A 97 -11.32 -7.49 -10.34
C SER A 97 -12.35 -7.37 -9.19
N ASN A 98 -12.32 -6.24 -8.51
CA ASN A 98 -13.16 -5.95 -7.34
C ASN A 98 -14.03 -4.69 -7.56
N GLY A 99 -14.40 -4.46 -8.82
CA GLY A 99 -15.31 -3.42 -9.26
C GLY A 99 -15.71 -3.59 -10.73
N GLU A 100 -16.00 -2.49 -11.42
CA GLU A 100 -16.35 -2.52 -12.84
C GLU A 100 -15.13 -2.81 -13.73
N GLY A 101 -15.25 -3.78 -14.65
CA GLY A 101 -14.18 -4.15 -15.59
C GLY A 101 -13.28 -5.29 -15.08
N ASP A 102 -12.06 -5.39 -15.64
CA ASP A 102 -11.17 -6.54 -15.45
C ASP A 102 -10.01 -6.29 -14.47
N LEU A 103 -9.93 -5.09 -13.86
CA LEU A 103 -8.82 -4.69 -12.98
C LEU A 103 -9.27 -4.51 -11.53
N VAL A 104 -8.30 -4.55 -10.60
CA VAL A 104 -8.54 -4.19 -9.19
C VAL A 104 -8.75 -2.67 -9.11
N ASN A 105 -9.98 -2.27 -8.82
CA ASN A 105 -10.42 -0.87 -8.87
C ASN A 105 -10.49 -0.22 -7.48
N ASN A 106 -10.65 -1.03 -6.44
CA ASN A 106 -10.82 -0.60 -5.07
C ASN A 106 -9.65 -1.11 -4.25
N TRP A 107 -8.72 -0.23 -3.89
CA TRP A 107 -7.52 -0.62 -3.17
C TRP A 107 -6.93 0.53 -2.36
N THR A 108 -6.06 0.18 -1.42
CA THR A 108 -5.23 1.14 -0.70
C THR A 108 -3.78 0.68 -0.79
N ALA A 109 -2.92 1.56 -1.27
CA ALA A 109 -1.47 1.35 -1.28
C ALA A 109 -0.83 2.29 -0.26
N ILE A 110 0.07 1.73 0.55
CA ILE A 110 0.87 2.51 1.50
C ILE A 110 2.32 2.12 1.25
N MET A 111 3.17 3.11 1.01
CA MET A 111 4.59 2.91 0.74
C MET A 111 5.43 3.95 1.47
N ASP A 112 6.56 3.51 2.02
CA ASP A 112 7.59 4.39 2.54
C ASP A 112 8.64 4.60 1.45
N VAL A 113 8.83 5.86 1.03
CA VAL A 113 9.72 6.21 -0.07
C VAL A 113 10.78 7.21 0.39
N TYR A 114 11.98 7.05 -0.15
CA TYR A 114 13.08 7.98 0.01
C TYR A 114 13.59 8.40 -1.37
N TYR A 115 13.53 9.70 -1.67
CA TYR A 115 14.13 10.24 -2.89
C TYR A 115 15.40 11.02 -2.56
N PRO A 116 16.57 10.63 -3.09
CA PRO A 116 17.79 11.42 -2.90
C PRO A 116 17.67 12.78 -3.58
N VAL A 117 18.48 13.75 -3.14
CA VAL A 117 18.47 15.13 -3.66
C VAL A 117 18.64 15.18 -5.19
N GLY A 118 19.45 14.29 -5.77
CA GLY A 118 19.63 14.20 -7.23
C GLY A 118 18.40 13.80 -8.04
N SER A 119 17.35 13.31 -7.37
CA SER A 119 16.06 12.94 -7.98
C SER A 119 15.03 14.07 -7.93
N ALA A 120 15.28 15.15 -7.18
CA ALA A 120 14.39 16.31 -7.11
C ALA A 120 14.25 17.01 -8.48
N GLY A 121 13.11 17.66 -8.71
CA GLY A 121 12.88 18.38 -9.97
C GLY A 121 12.51 17.49 -11.16
N LYS A 122 12.35 16.17 -10.93
CA LYS A 122 12.04 15.17 -11.97
C LYS A 122 10.76 14.44 -11.62
N LYS A 123 10.01 14.03 -12.65
CA LYS A 123 8.88 13.12 -12.47
C LYS A 123 9.40 11.71 -12.12
N ARG A 124 8.79 11.07 -11.14
CA ARG A 124 9.14 9.73 -10.62
C ARG A 124 7.87 8.92 -10.49
N SER A 125 7.81 7.74 -11.12
CA SER A 125 6.66 6.84 -11.02
C SER A 125 6.52 6.31 -9.58
N LEU A 126 5.28 6.12 -9.13
CA LEU A 126 4.93 5.38 -7.93
C LEU A 126 4.13 4.12 -8.28
N ILE A 127 3.03 4.28 -9.02
CA ILE A 127 2.14 3.18 -9.41
C ILE A 127 1.69 3.42 -10.86
N ASP A 128 1.86 2.37 -11.65
CA ASP A 128 1.33 2.24 -13.00
C ASP A 128 0.32 1.09 -12.99
N ILE A 129 -0.91 1.37 -13.41
CA ILE A 129 -2.05 0.43 -13.40
C ILE A 129 -2.35 -0.03 -14.83
N VAL A 130 -2.15 0.84 -15.81
CA VAL A 130 -2.55 0.62 -17.21
C VAL A 130 -1.32 0.70 -18.10
N THR A 131 -0.91 -0.44 -18.63
CA THR A 131 0.23 -0.49 -19.55
C THR A 131 -0.13 0.04 -20.95
N ASP A 132 0.89 0.43 -21.71
CA ASP A 132 0.76 0.82 -23.12
C ASP A 132 0.14 -0.29 -24.01
N GLN A 133 0.28 -1.56 -23.59
CA GLN A 133 -0.37 -2.71 -24.20
C GLN A 133 -1.89 -2.66 -24.04
N TRP A 134 -2.39 -2.12 -22.94
CA TRP A 134 -3.81 -1.96 -22.65
C TRP A 134 -4.40 -0.70 -23.27
N VAL A 135 -3.66 0.42 -23.25
CA VAL A 135 -4.11 1.69 -23.82
C VAL A 135 -2.99 2.35 -24.63
N ALA A 136 -3.16 2.42 -25.94
CA ALA A 136 -2.21 3.08 -26.82
C ALA A 136 -2.01 4.56 -26.43
N GLY A 137 -0.80 4.91 -26.01
CA GLY A 137 -0.44 6.26 -25.55
C GLY A 137 -0.46 6.46 -24.03
N ALA A 138 -0.79 5.43 -23.24
CA ALA A 138 -0.56 5.40 -21.79
C ALA A 138 0.93 5.15 -21.52
N ALA A 139 1.72 6.22 -21.57
CA ALA A 139 3.18 6.17 -21.41
C ALA A 139 3.65 6.77 -20.07
N ASP A 140 2.74 6.90 -19.11
CA ASP A 140 3.00 7.66 -17.88
C ASP A 140 2.22 7.04 -16.73
N ALA A 141 2.83 7.04 -15.54
CA ALA A 141 2.24 6.43 -14.36
C ALA A 141 0.98 7.19 -13.89
N GLU A 142 -0.05 6.45 -13.47
CA GLU A 142 -1.27 7.02 -12.87
C GLU A 142 -0.98 7.78 -11.57
N PHE A 143 -0.02 7.28 -10.78
CA PHE A 143 0.45 7.91 -9.54
C PHE A 143 1.95 8.14 -9.61
N TYR A 144 2.35 9.36 -9.26
CA TYR A 144 3.74 9.80 -9.41
C TYR A 144 4.11 10.84 -8.35
N VAL A 145 5.42 11.05 -8.19
CA VAL A 145 5.95 12.30 -7.61
C VAL A 145 6.36 13.22 -8.76
N SER A 146 5.77 14.41 -8.80
CA SER A 146 5.92 15.36 -9.89
C SER A 146 7.28 16.06 -9.86
N ALA A 147 7.57 16.85 -10.91
CA ALA A 147 8.76 17.70 -10.93
C ALA A 147 8.74 18.77 -9.84
N ALA A 148 7.56 19.16 -9.33
CA ALA A 148 7.42 20.05 -8.18
C ALA A 148 7.62 19.34 -6.83
N ASN A 149 8.01 18.06 -6.84
CA ASN A 149 8.07 17.18 -5.66
C ASN A 149 6.71 16.96 -4.97
N ALA A 150 5.59 17.14 -5.66
CA ALA A 150 4.26 16.85 -5.12
C ALA A 150 3.83 15.42 -5.47
N VAL A 151 2.98 14.79 -4.66
CA VAL A 151 2.30 13.54 -5.05
C VAL A 151 1.21 13.93 -6.05
N GLY A 152 1.20 13.28 -7.22
CA GLY A 152 0.30 13.65 -8.30
C GLY A 152 -0.41 12.48 -8.95
N THR A 153 -1.56 12.80 -9.54
CA THR A 153 -2.41 11.91 -10.34
C THR A 153 -3.27 12.75 -11.28
N SER A 154 -3.49 12.29 -12.52
CA SER A 154 -4.34 12.97 -13.51
C SER A 154 -4.01 14.48 -13.71
N GLY A 155 -2.74 14.86 -13.59
CA GLY A 155 -2.30 16.26 -13.73
C GLY A 155 -2.59 17.16 -12.51
N LEU A 156 -3.10 16.60 -11.43
CA LEU A 156 -3.25 17.26 -10.13
C LEU A 156 -2.08 16.87 -9.24
N ASP A 157 -1.57 17.84 -8.48
CA ASP A 157 -0.37 17.70 -7.64
C ASP A 157 -0.67 18.23 -6.24
N PHE A 158 -0.34 17.45 -5.21
CA PHE A 158 -0.60 17.77 -3.80
C PHE A 158 0.61 17.56 -2.89
N GLY A 159 0.71 18.40 -1.88
CA GLY A 159 1.74 18.28 -0.84
C GLY A 159 3.16 18.49 -1.37
N ASN A 160 4.13 17.93 -0.64
CA ASN A 160 5.55 18.05 -0.96
C ASN A 160 6.32 16.87 -0.34
N VAL A 161 6.88 16.01 -1.19
CA VAL A 161 7.80 14.92 -0.88
C VAL A 161 9.22 15.50 -0.88
N THR A 162 9.67 15.96 0.29
CA THR A 162 10.98 16.59 0.44
C THR A 162 12.10 15.60 0.07
N PRO A 163 13.07 16.01 -0.75
CA PRO A 163 14.19 15.16 -1.08
C PRO A 163 15.13 15.00 0.12
N GLY A 164 15.75 13.82 0.23
CA GLY A 164 16.66 13.49 1.31
C GLY A 164 15.97 13.05 2.61
N GLU A 165 14.65 12.86 2.58
CA GLU A 165 13.82 12.48 3.73
C GLU A 165 12.91 11.31 3.37
N TRP A 166 12.55 10.50 4.37
CA TRP A 166 11.56 9.44 4.25
C TRP A 166 10.14 10.02 4.30
N HIS A 167 9.28 9.56 3.40
CA HIS A 167 7.85 9.89 3.38
C HIS A 167 7.01 8.64 3.27
N ARG A 168 5.95 8.57 4.06
CA ARG A 168 4.88 7.62 3.85
C ARG A 168 3.85 8.21 2.90
N ILE A 169 3.64 7.57 1.77
CA ILE A 169 2.59 7.92 0.81
C ILE A 169 1.49 6.88 0.95
N ALA A 170 0.26 7.35 1.18
CA ALA A 170 -0.94 6.53 1.20
C ALA A 170 -1.86 6.98 0.05
N ILE A 171 -2.19 6.04 -0.83
CA ILE A 171 -3.09 6.24 -1.97
C ILE A 171 -4.30 5.34 -1.73
N VAL A 172 -5.49 5.94 -1.76
CA VAL A 172 -6.75 5.22 -1.67
C VAL A 172 -7.47 5.40 -2.99
N MET A 173 -7.74 4.29 -3.67
CA MET A 173 -8.50 4.25 -4.90
C MET A 173 -9.83 3.58 -4.68
N LYS A 174 -10.85 4.26 -5.16
CA LYS A 174 -12.21 3.76 -5.21
C LYS A 174 -12.85 4.22 -6.50
N VAL A 175 -13.28 3.27 -7.33
CA VAL A 175 -14.09 3.58 -8.51
C VAL A 175 -15.56 3.52 -8.08
N GLU A 176 -16.25 4.66 -8.13
CA GLU A 176 -17.68 4.73 -7.81
C GLU A 176 -18.51 3.89 -8.81
N GLY A 177 -19.52 3.18 -8.30
CA GLY A 177 -20.37 2.28 -9.08
C GLY A 177 -20.00 0.80 -8.97
N ALA A 178 -18.75 0.48 -8.60
CA ALA A 178 -18.28 -0.89 -8.35
C ALA A 178 -18.98 -1.62 -7.18
N ASP A 179 -19.51 -0.86 -6.22
CA ASP A 179 -20.23 -1.39 -5.06
C ASP A 179 -21.74 -1.61 -5.35
N LEU A 180 -22.22 -1.19 -6.53
CA LEU A 180 -23.62 -1.31 -6.93
C LEU A 180 -23.77 -2.51 -7.87
N GLY A 181 -23.56 -3.70 -7.32
CA GLY A 181 -24.13 -4.90 -7.90
C GLY A 181 -25.66 -4.79 -7.91
N GLU A 182 -26.22 -4.31 -9.01
CA GLU A 182 -27.57 -4.64 -9.48
C GLU A 182 -27.48 -5.39 -10.81
#